data_AF-A0A7S0FXZ8-F1
#
_entry.id   AF-A0A7S0FXZ8-F1
#
_cell.length_a   1.000
_cell.length_b   1.000
_cell.length_c   1.000
_cell.angle_alpha   90.00
_cell.angle_beta   90.00
_cell.angle_gamma   90.00
#
_symmetry.space_group_name_H-M   'P 1'
#
loop_
_entity.id
_entity.type
_entity.pdbx_description
1 polymer ?
#
loop_
_entity_poly.entity_id
_entity_poly.type
_entity_poly.pdbx_seq_one_letter_code
_entity_poly.pdbx_strand_id
1 'polypeptide(L)'
;YMCGGHHTDMHCNFANTYKRPESMKWLTDQVGPFECNSTGYDVAECAKQYLKRTGNETRSICEVLQAEGSPHVGIAEAFFSHVQLVHIALALNSLEAASLMFPKCSDDTFYWFDFFSLRQCLKKAFVIEQILKLISDIGTTVAELDDGFTYFQRSFCILESYATVLSHGKLLCVVRPVLMEEFDNHRWSMLIDKLPHALDSLHSESATSRSKEDEATIKQFIQKTVGFRRLDRITRRAIIDGCSRCTPATGVLKLHIGEQTPCGGNARQAEWEEVVQRY
;
A
#
# COMPACT_ATOMS: atom_id res chain seq x y z
N TYR A 1 7.96 25.84 8.03
CA TYR A 1 9.37 25.43 8.01
C TYR A 1 9.63 24.77 6.66
N MET A 2 10.21 25.50 5.71
CA MET A 2 10.64 24.93 4.43
C MET A 2 12.05 24.39 4.63
N CYS A 3 12.21 23.06 4.67
CA CYS A 3 13.53 22.44 4.65
C CYS A 3 14.12 22.61 3.24
N GLY A 4 15.29 23.25 3.16
CA GLY A 4 15.96 23.55 1.90
C GLY A 4 16.57 22.31 1.24
N GLY A 5 16.12 22.03 0.03
CA GLY A 5 16.88 21.59 -1.15
C GLY A 5 18.18 20.81 -0.96
N HIS A 6 18.08 19.55 -0.55
CA HIS A 6 19.04 18.52 -0.95
C HIS A 6 18.25 17.32 -1.50
N HIS A 7 18.22 17.20 -2.84
CA HIS A 7 17.73 16.01 -3.54
C HIS A 7 18.67 14.84 -3.26
N THR A 8 18.50 14.18 -2.13
CA THR A 8 19.08 12.84 -1.92
C THR A 8 18.20 11.85 -2.68
N ASP A 9 18.81 11.09 -3.60
CA ASP A 9 18.19 9.96 -4.31
C ASP A 9 17.39 9.10 -3.33
N MET A 10 16.06 9.29 -3.34
CA MET A 10 15.14 8.58 -2.46
C MET A 10 14.85 7.22 -3.09
N HIS A 11 15.87 6.36 -3.16
CA HIS A 11 15.70 4.96 -3.50
C HIS A 11 14.89 4.28 -2.39
N CYS A 12 13.57 4.17 -2.58
CA CYS A 12 12.61 3.58 -1.66
C CYS A 12 12.70 2.04 -1.58
N ASN A 13 13.90 1.49 -1.39
CA ASN A 13 14.03 0.10 -0.98
C ASN A 13 13.64 0.00 0.50
N PHE A 14 12.49 -0.63 0.79
CA PHE A 14 11.98 -0.85 2.15
C PHE A 14 12.95 -1.58 3.10
N ALA A 15 14.03 -2.14 2.56
CA ALA A 15 14.80 -3.20 3.16
C ALA A 15 15.74 -2.77 4.31
N ASN A 16 16.13 -1.50 4.47
CA ASN A 16 17.38 -1.23 5.24
C ASN A 16 17.37 -0.27 6.45
N THR A 17 16.27 0.35 6.91
CA THR A 17 16.44 1.51 7.84
C THR A 17 15.55 1.65 9.07
N TYR A 18 14.41 0.94 9.24
CA TYR A 18 13.56 1.26 10.40
C TYR A 18 14.12 0.72 11.73
N LYS A 19 14.57 1.62 12.60
CA LYS A 19 14.77 1.34 14.02
C LYS A 19 14.30 2.53 14.87
N ARG A 20 13.06 2.51 15.36
CA ARG A 20 12.72 3.29 16.57
C ARG A 20 11.95 2.48 17.60
N PRO A 21 12.71 1.81 18.47
CA PRO A 21 12.29 1.69 19.86
C PRO A 21 13.47 1.91 20.80
N GLU A 22 13.54 3.03 21.52
CA GLU A 22 13.87 2.93 22.95
C GLU A 22 12.59 3.27 23.68
N SER A 23 11.71 2.24 23.75
CA SER A 23 10.25 2.32 23.92
C SER A 23 9.58 3.50 23.19
N MET A 24 10.14 3.79 22.02
CA MET A 24 9.76 4.85 21.10
C MET A 24 10.00 6.20 21.77
N LYS A 25 11.23 6.47 22.19
CA LYS A 25 11.56 7.55 23.11
C LYS A 25 10.89 8.83 22.64
N TRP A 26 9.89 9.20 23.44
CA TRP A 26 8.55 9.65 23.09
C TRP A 26 8.34 10.12 21.65
N LEU A 27 8.20 9.15 20.75
CA LEU A 27 7.97 9.17 19.30
C LEU A 27 9.07 9.76 18.42
N THR A 28 10.14 10.18 19.05
CA THR A 28 11.06 11.24 18.63
C THR A 28 11.81 11.61 19.88
N ASP A 29 11.11 12.07 20.95
CA ASP A 29 10.57 13.42 21.34
C ASP A 29 9.42 14.30 20.60
N GLN A 30 8.27 13.71 20.20
CA GLN A 30 7.11 13.95 19.30
C GLN A 30 6.99 13.99 17.75
N VAL A 31 7.92 14.44 16.89
CA VAL A 31 8.05 13.85 15.51
C VAL A 31 9.48 13.98 14.92
N GLY A 32 10.42 13.25 15.51
CA GLY A 32 11.84 13.52 15.60
C GLY A 32 12.43 13.38 14.28
N PRO A 33 13.15 14.44 13.85
CA PRO A 33 12.94 15.03 12.55
C PRO A 33 12.84 13.86 11.63
N PHE A 34 11.60 13.50 11.27
CA PHE A 34 11.51 12.41 10.34
C PHE A 34 12.20 12.88 9.05
N GLU A 35 12.10 14.20 8.79
CA GLU A 35 12.78 15.00 7.76
C GLU A 35 13.11 14.10 6.56
N CYS A 36 12.18 13.30 6.03
CA CYS A 36 10.77 13.61 5.84
C CYS A 36 9.75 12.46 6.05
N ASN A 37 9.97 11.40 6.87
CA ASN A 37 9.30 10.08 6.64
C ASN A 37 8.53 9.21 7.75
N SER A 38 7.65 9.70 8.66
CA SER A 38 6.83 8.86 9.64
C SER A 38 6.34 7.49 9.18
N THR A 39 6.83 6.35 9.69
CA THR A 39 6.32 5.04 9.23
C THR A 39 4.98 4.68 9.83
N GLY A 40 4.34 3.66 9.27
CA GLY A 40 3.17 3.04 9.86
C GLY A 40 3.32 2.59 11.32
N TYR A 41 4.51 2.10 11.69
CA TYR A 41 4.79 1.74 13.07
C TYR A 41 4.71 2.94 14.04
N ASP A 42 5.14 4.11 13.59
CA ASP A 42 5.09 5.34 14.38
C ASP A 42 3.63 5.80 14.54
N VAL A 43 2.84 5.78 13.46
CA VAL A 43 1.41 6.11 13.51
C VAL A 43 0.65 5.19 14.46
N ALA A 44 0.92 3.88 14.40
CA ALA A 44 0.30 2.91 15.29
C ALA A 44 0.63 3.17 16.77
N GLU A 45 1.83 3.65 17.10
CA GLU A 45 2.14 4.04 18.48
C GLU A 45 1.51 5.36 18.88
N CYS A 46 1.51 6.38 18.01
CA CYS A 46 0.76 7.62 18.22
C CYS A 46 -0.71 7.30 18.58
N ALA A 47 -1.32 6.38 17.85
CA ALA A 47 -2.68 5.92 18.09
C ALA A 47 -2.84 5.34 19.50
N LYS A 48 -1.95 4.43 19.92
CA LYS A 48 -2.01 3.86 21.27
C LYS A 48 -1.86 4.92 22.36
N GLN A 49 -0.94 5.87 22.18
CA GLN A 49 -0.70 6.92 23.17
C GLN A 49 -1.91 7.86 23.30
N TYR A 50 -2.52 8.24 22.17
CA TYR A 50 -3.78 8.99 22.16
C TYR A 50 -4.90 8.23 22.89
N LEU A 51 -5.11 6.95 22.56
CA LEU A 51 -6.15 6.12 23.18
C LEU A 51 -5.94 5.97 24.69
N LYS A 52 -4.70 5.76 25.15
CA LYS A 52 -4.37 5.70 26.59
C LYS A 52 -4.65 7.02 27.32
N ARG A 53 -4.24 8.15 26.74
CA ARG A 53 -4.43 9.47 27.36
C ARG A 53 -5.90 9.85 27.49
N THR A 54 -6.75 9.35 26.60
CA THR A 54 -8.19 9.62 26.58
C THR A 54 -9.03 8.54 27.28
N GLY A 55 -8.42 7.48 27.83
CA GLY A 55 -9.13 6.37 28.48
C GLY A 55 -9.90 5.46 27.50
N ASN A 56 -9.45 5.37 26.25
CA ASN A 56 -10.07 4.63 25.15
C ASN A 56 -9.26 3.40 24.70
N GLU A 57 -8.48 2.77 25.58
CA GLU A 57 -7.59 1.65 25.25
C GLU A 57 -8.29 0.40 24.70
N THR A 58 -9.61 0.31 24.87
CA THR A 58 -10.42 -0.80 24.33
C THR A 58 -10.99 -0.50 22.95
N ARG A 59 -10.72 0.68 22.39
CA ARG A 59 -11.27 1.19 21.14
C ARG A 59 -10.19 1.38 20.08
N SER A 60 -10.60 1.44 18.81
CA SER A 60 -9.80 1.98 17.72
C SER A 60 -9.97 3.50 17.62
N ILE A 61 -9.11 4.19 16.86
CA ILE A 61 -9.30 5.62 16.59
C ILE A 61 -10.63 5.85 15.88
N CYS A 62 -10.98 5.01 14.89
CA CYS A 62 -12.25 5.13 14.19
C CYS A 62 -13.45 4.99 15.15
N GLU A 63 -13.42 4.06 16.11
CA GLU A 63 -14.51 3.91 17.09
C GLU A 63 -14.66 5.16 17.98
N VAL A 64 -13.55 5.80 18.38
CA VAL A 64 -13.59 7.04 19.17
C VAL A 64 -14.14 8.19 18.33
N LEU A 65 -13.59 8.44 17.14
CA LEU A 65 -14.03 9.51 16.25
C LEU A 65 -15.49 9.35 15.81
N GLN A 66 -15.95 8.10 15.61
CA GLN A 66 -17.35 7.83 15.32
C GLN A 66 -18.27 8.20 16.48
N ALA A 67 -17.87 7.87 17.72
CA ALA A 67 -18.63 8.26 18.91
C ALA A 67 -18.66 9.79 19.13
N GLU A 68 -17.63 10.50 18.66
CA GLU A 68 -17.55 11.97 18.65
C GLU A 68 -18.35 12.62 17.49
N GLY A 69 -18.93 11.81 16.59
CA GLY A 69 -19.70 12.31 15.45
C GLY A 69 -18.85 12.87 14.31
N SER A 70 -17.59 12.46 14.20
CA SER A 70 -16.72 12.89 13.10
C SER A 70 -17.26 12.45 11.73
N PRO A 71 -17.36 13.36 10.75
CA PRO A 71 -17.80 13.02 9.39
C PRO A 71 -16.73 12.23 8.62
N HIS A 72 -15.51 12.11 9.14
CA HIS A 72 -14.39 11.43 8.48
C HIS A 72 -14.30 9.94 8.82
N VAL A 73 -15.30 9.37 9.49
CA VAL A 73 -15.40 7.93 9.76
C VAL A 73 -16.71 7.38 9.23
N GLY A 74 -16.62 6.39 8.35
CA GLY A 74 -17.75 5.75 7.70
C GLY A 74 -17.55 4.25 7.51
N ILE A 75 -18.47 3.64 6.76
CA ILE A 75 -18.32 2.24 6.31
C ILE A 75 -17.23 2.22 5.24
N ALA A 76 -16.22 1.37 5.43
CA ALA A 76 -15.13 1.27 4.45
C ALA A 76 -15.61 0.73 3.10
N GLU A 77 -15.18 1.39 2.02
CA GLU A 77 -15.48 1.06 0.62
C GLU A 77 -14.27 0.42 -0.08
N ALA A 78 -13.08 0.65 0.45
CA ALA A 78 -11.84 0.04 0.01
C ALA A 78 -10.94 -0.33 1.20
N PHE A 79 -10.27 -1.47 1.11
CA PHE A 79 -9.24 -1.88 2.06
C PHE A 79 -7.89 -1.38 1.55
N PHE A 80 -7.15 -0.62 2.38
CA PHE A 80 -5.84 -0.15 1.99
C PHE A 80 -4.73 -1.08 2.51
N SER A 81 -4.23 -1.90 1.59
CA SER A 81 -3.13 -2.82 1.86
C SER A 81 -1.79 -2.16 1.54
N HIS A 82 -0.92 -2.12 2.53
CA HIS A 82 0.36 -1.42 2.45
C HIS A 82 1.39 -2.08 3.36
N VAL A 83 2.65 -1.67 3.20
CA VAL A 83 3.74 -2.14 4.05
C VAL A 83 3.92 -1.17 5.22
N GLN A 84 3.87 -1.63 6.46
CA GLN A 84 3.98 -0.73 7.64
C GLN A 84 5.32 0.04 7.74
N LEU A 85 6.34 -0.37 6.97
CA LEU A 85 7.61 0.35 6.81
C LEU A 85 7.52 1.54 5.85
N VAL A 86 6.42 1.69 5.12
CA VAL A 86 6.18 2.82 4.23
C VAL A 86 6.06 4.10 5.05
N HIS A 87 6.60 5.19 4.52
CA HIS A 87 6.32 6.52 5.03
C HIS A 87 4.83 6.84 4.89
N ILE A 88 4.18 7.29 5.96
CA ILE A 88 2.78 7.68 5.97
C ILE A 88 2.41 8.69 4.90
N ALA A 89 3.23 9.71 4.58
CA ALA A 89 2.84 10.62 3.50
C ALA A 89 2.86 9.91 2.13
N LEU A 90 3.77 8.96 1.91
CA LEU A 90 3.72 8.14 0.70
C LEU A 90 2.49 7.24 0.68
N ALA A 91 2.12 6.66 1.81
CA ALA A 91 0.90 5.87 1.94
C ALA A 91 -0.35 6.71 1.67
N LEU A 92 -0.41 7.94 2.16
CA LEU A 92 -1.50 8.89 1.89
C LEU A 92 -1.52 9.34 0.43
N ASN A 93 -0.36 9.65 -0.16
CA ASN A 93 -0.26 9.95 -1.59
C ASN A 93 -0.71 8.76 -2.45
N SER A 94 -0.48 7.52 -2.00
CA SER A 94 -0.99 6.33 -2.68
C SER A 94 -2.52 6.25 -2.65
N LEU A 95 -3.18 6.78 -1.62
CA LEU A 95 -4.65 6.88 -1.56
C LEU A 95 -5.17 7.94 -2.55
N GLU A 96 -4.55 9.11 -2.58
CA GLU A 96 -4.87 10.17 -3.56
C GLU A 96 -4.64 9.69 -5.00
N ALA A 97 -3.51 9.03 -5.25
CA ALA A 97 -3.26 8.41 -6.54
C ALA A 97 -4.32 7.37 -6.91
N ALA A 98 -4.80 6.59 -5.94
CA ALA A 98 -5.87 5.65 -6.19
C ALA A 98 -7.16 6.36 -6.63
N SER A 99 -7.52 7.49 -6.02
CA SER A 99 -8.71 8.27 -6.40
C SER A 99 -8.62 8.81 -7.84
N LEU A 100 -7.42 9.15 -8.30
CA LEU A 100 -7.19 9.62 -9.66
C LEU A 100 -7.13 8.48 -10.69
N MET A 101 -6.52 7.35 -10.33
CA MET A 101 -6.24 6.25 -11.26
C MET A 101 -7.41 5.29 -11.45
N PHE A 102 -8.22 5.11 -10.41
CA PHE A 102 -9.24 4.09 -10.36
C PHE A 102 -10.62 4.71 -10.14
N PRO A 103 -11.56 4.59 -11.10
CA PRO A 103 -12.92 5.13 -10.96
C PRO A 103 -13.73 4.59 -9.76
N LYS A 104 -13.24 3.54 -9.11
CA LYS A 104 -13.81 2.96 -7.90
C LYS A 104 -13.38 3.68 -6.62
N CYS A 105 -12.40 4.55 -6.71
CA CYS A 105 -11.89 5.38 -5.64
C CYS A 105 -12.15 6.84 -6.01
N SER A 106 -12.35 7.66 -4.99
CA SER A 106 -12.62 9.09 -5.05
C SER A 106 -12.08 9.73 -3.77
N ASP A 107 -12.06 11.06 -3.72
CA ASP A 107 -11.65 11.79 -2.51
C ASP A 107 -12.61 11.57 -1.33
N ASP A 108 -13.84 11.12 -1.62
CA ASP A 108 -14.85 10.76 -0.62
C ASP A 108 -14.78 9.29 -0.18
N THR A 109 -13.85 8.49 -0.74
CA THR A 109 -13.77 7.06 -0.43
C THR A 109 -13.34 6.82 1.01
N PHE A 110 -14.15 6.06 1.75
CA PHE A 110 -13.75 5.61 3.08
C PHE A 110 -12.84 4.38 3.00
N TYR A 111 -11.58 4.54 3.41
CA TYR A 111 -10.63 3.44 3.47
C TYR A 111 -10.61 2.75 4.82
N TRP A 112 -10.60 1.41 4.81
CA TRP A 112 -10.14 0.66 5.98
C TRP A 112 -8.62 0.73 6.03
N PHE A 113 -8.10 1.35 7.08
CA PHE A 113 -6.67 1.60 7.26
C PHE A 113 -6.25 1.12 8.66
N ASP A 114 -5.40 0.11 8.71
CA ASP A 114 -5.07 -0.65 9.92
C ASP A 114 -4.66 0.23 11.12
N PHE A 115 -3.93 1.34 10.91
CA PHE A 115 -3.51 2.25 11.97
C PHE A 115 -4.67 2.86 12.74
N PHE A 116 -5.77 3.17 12.07
CA PHE A 116 -6.91 3.85 12.64
C PHE A 116 -8.06 2.90 12.96
N SER A 117 -8.21 1.84 12.18
CA SER A 117 -9.33 0.91 12.28
C SER A 117 -9.11 -0.22 13.28
N LEU A 118 -7.86 -0.64 13.54
CA LEU A 118 -7.57 -1.66 14.54
C LEU A 118 -7.58 -1.08 15.96
N ARG A 119 -7.96 -1.92 16.93
CA ARG A 119 -7.86 -1.62 18.37
C ARG A 119 -6.40 -1.76 18.82
N GLN A 120 -5.58 -0.77 18.51
CA GLN A 120 -4.11 -0.81 18.62
C GLN A 120 -3.58 -1.14 20.02
N CYS A 121 -4.36 -0.84 21.07
CA CYS A 121 -4.00 -1.13 22.46
C CYS A 121 -4.29 -2.58 22.89
N LEU A 122 -5.06 -3.34 22.11
CA LEU A 122 -5.42 -4.72 22.42
C LEU A 122 -4.44 -5.72 21.80
N LYS A 123 -4.05 -6.72 22.59
CA LYS A 123 -3.31 -7.87 22.07
C LYS A 123 -4.21 -8.68 21.14
N LYS A 124 -3.64 -9.20 20.04
CA LYS A 124 -4.36 -10.02 19.05
C LYS A 124 -5.57 -9.29 18.41
N ALA A 125 -5.48 -7.97 18.26
CA ALA A 125 -6.50 -7.20 17.55
C ALA A 125 -6.60 -7.57 16.05
N PHE A 126 -5.53 -8.13 15.49
CA PHE A 126 -5.51 -8.67 14.14
C PHE A 126 -5.80 -10.18 14.19
N VAL A 127 -7.02 -10.57 13.83
CA VAL A 127 -7.46 -11.97 13.75
C VAL A 127 -7.64 -12.32 12.27
N ILE A 128 -6.86 -13.29 11.77
CA ILE A 128 -6.76 -13.61 10.33
C ILE A 128 -8.14 -13.83 9.71
N GLU A 129 -8.99 -14.65 10.33
CA GLU A 129 -10.32 -14.98 9.82
C GLU A 129 -11.24 -13.76 9.76
N GLN A 130 -11.12 -12.84 10.71
CA GLN A 130 -11.90 -11.60 10.71
C GLN A 130 -11.43 -10.65 9.61
N ILE A 131 -10.12 -10.56 9.37
CA ILE A 131 -9.56 -9.75 8.29
C ILE A 131 -9.94 -10.32 6.92
N LEU A 132 -9.91 -11.65 6.76
CA LEU A 132 -10.41 -12.30 5.54
C LEU A 132 -11.87 -11.95 5.27
N LYS A 133 -12.74 -12.06 6.28
CA LYS A 133 -14.15 -11.72 6.17
C LYS A 133 -14.35 -10.23 5.87
N LEU A 134 -13.64 -9.36 6.56
CA LEU A 134 -13.68 -7.92 6.36
C LEU A 134 -13.32 -7.53 4.91
N ILE A 135 -12.21 -8.02 4.39
CA ILE A 135 -11.77 -7.72 3.01
C ILE A 135 -12.78 -8.26 2.00
N SER A 136 -13.34 -9.45 2.26
CA SER A 136 -14.42 -10.01 1.46
C SER A 136 -15.67 -9.14 1.45
N ASP A 137 -16.03 -8.53 2.58
CA ASP A 137 -17.21 -7.68 2.70
C ASP A 137 -17.01 -6.32 2.00
N ILE A 138 -15.80 -5.76 2.08
CA ILE A 138 -15.44 -4.52 1.38
C ILE A 138 -15.39 -4.76 -0.14
N GLY A 139 -14.84 -5.89 -0.58
CA GLY A 139 -14.82 -6.31 -1.99
C GLY A 139 -13.87 -5.50 -2.90
N THR A 140 -13.12 -4.55 -2.35
CA THR A 140 -12.09 -3.77 -3.06
C THR A 140 -10.87 -3.63 -2.17
N THR A 141 -9.69 -3.91 -2.73
CA THR A 141 -8.40 -3.71 -2.05
C THR A 141 -7.51 -2.85 -2.92
N VAL A 142 -6.98 -1.78 -2.36
CA VAL A 142 -5.93 -0.95 -2.95
C VAL A 142 -4.61 -1.40 -2.34
N ALA A 143 -3.77 -2.03 -3.15
CA ALA A 143 -2.45 -2.51 -2.78
C ALA A 143 -1.38 -1.50 -3.21
N GLU A 144 -0.62 -0.99 -2.26
CA GLU A 144 0.51 -0.11 -2.49
C GLU A 144 1.79 -0.90 -2.80
N LEU A 145 2.40 -0.63 -3.96
CA LEU A 145 3.58 -1.34 -4.45
C LEU A 145 4.81 -0.41 -4.56
N ASP A 146 5.97 -0.96 -4.21
CA ASP A 146 7.28 -0.39 -4.50
C ASP A 146 7.86 -0.83 -5.83
N ASP A 147 8.95 -0.18 -6.22
CA ASP A 147 9.76 -0.57 -7.38
C ASP A 147 10.36 -1.98 -7.27
N GLY A 148 10.61 -2.44 -6.05
CA GLY A 148 11.06 -3.80 -5.75
C GLY A 148 9.96 -4.85 -5.66
N PHE A 149 8.68 -4.46 -5.73
CA PHE A 149 7.51 -5.33 -5.54
C PHE A 149 7.59 -6.19 -4.26
N THR A 150 8.27 -5.69 -3.23
CA THR A 150 8.50 -6.38 -1.95
C THR A 150 7.21 -6.58 -1.16
N TYR A 151 6.14 -5.85 -1.49
CA TYR A 151 4.77 -6.10 -1.01
C TYR A 151 4.44 -7.60 -1.07
N PHE A 152 4.73 -8.28 -2.19
CA PHE A 152 4.39 -9.70 -2.38
C PHE A 152 5.31 -10.67 -1.65
N GLN A 153 6.38 -10.18 -1.01
CA GLN A 153 7.28 -10.99 -0.19
C GLN A 153 6.78 -11.12 1.26
N ARG A 154 5.70 -10.40 1.64
CA ARG A 154 5.16 -10.37 3.01
C ARG A 154 3.86 -11.17 3.09
N SER A 155 3.80 -12.16 4.00
CA SER A 155 2.64 -13.07 4.06
C SER A 155 1.31 -12.35 4.33
N PHE A 156 1.28 -11.28 5.11
CA PHE A 156 0.05 -10.52 5.38
C PHE A 156 -0.44 -9.73 4.16
N CYS A 157 0.45 -9.12 3.38
CA CYS A 157 0.09 -8.49 2.12
C CYS A 157 -0.46 -9.52 1.10
N ILE A 158 0.12 -10.72 1.09
CA ILE A 158 -0.42 -11.86 0.32
C ILE A 158 -1.78 -12.31 0.83
N LEU A 159 -2.01 -12.37 2.14
CA LEU A 159 -3.30 -12.69 2.74
C LEU A 159 -4.39 -11.72 2.29
N GLU A 160 -4.07 -10.43 2.22
CA GLU A 160 -5.01 -9.37 1.83
C GLU A 160 -5.37 -9.46 0.35
N SER A 161 -4.37 -9.67 -0.53
CA SER A 161 -4.60 -9.97 -1.94
C SER A 161 -5.41 -11.27 -2.12
N TYR A 162 -5.10 -12.31 -1.35
CA TYR A 162 -5.82 -13.58 -1.36
C TYR A 162 -7.29 -13.40 -0.97
N ALA A 163 -7.60 -12.69 0.11
CA ALA A 163 -8.96 -12.43 0.56
C ALA A 163 -9.80 -11.75 -0.53
N THR A 164 -9.18 -10.77 -1.20
CA THR A 164 -9.77 -10.06 -2.34
C THR A 164 -10.06 -11.01 -3.50
N VAL A 165 -9.11 -11.88 -3.85
CA VAL A 165 -9.28 -12.85 -4.94
C VAL A 165 -10.32 -13.92 -4.61
N LEU A 166 -10.31 -14.43 -3.38
CA LEU A 166 -11.24 -15.44 -2.89
C LEU A 166 -12.69 -14.95 -2.99
N SER A 167 -12.93 -13.69 -2.65
CA SER A 167 -14.25 -13.05 -2.69
C SER A 167 -14.66 -12.53 -4.06
N HIS A 168 -13.85 -12.76 -5.10
CA HIS A 168 -14.03 -12.18 -6.43
C HIS A 168 -14.04 -10.64 -6.43
N GLY A 169 -13.42 -10.02 -5.42
CA GLY A 169 -13.25 -8.58 -5.29
C GLY A 169 -12.28 -8.00 -6.33
N LYS A 170 -12.08 -6.68 -6.22
CA LYS A 170 -11.17 -5.93 -7.09
C LYS A 170 -9.86 -5.65 -6.37
N LEU A 171 -8.76 -6.18 -6.89
CA LEU A 171 -7.41 -5.82 -6.46
C LEU A 171 -6.88 -4.71 -7.38
N LEU A 172 -6.67 -3.53 -6.82
CA LEU A 172 -6.16 -2.35 -7.50
C LEU A 172 -4.71 -2.12 -7.03
N CYS A 173 -3.77 -1.98 -7.96
CA CYS A 173 -2.36 -1.80 -7.61
C CYS A 173 -1.89 -0.38 -7.91
N VAL A 174 -1.44 0.33 -6.88
CA VAL A 174 -0.84 1.65 -7.00
C VAL A 174 0.68 1.47 -6.96
N VAL A 175 1.37 1.85 -8.04
CA VAL A 175 2.82 1.67 -8.18
C VAL A 175 3.53 2.99 -7.83
N ARG A 176 4.07 3.07 -6.62
CA ARG A 176 4.56 4.33 -6.02
C ARG A 176 5.61 5.12 -6.79
N PRO A 177 6.59 4.51 -7.49
CA PRO A 177 7.59 5.28 -8.23
C PRO A 177 6.96 6.33 -9.14
N VAL A 178 5.75 6.06 -9.64
CA VAL A 178 4.98 6.92 -10.52
C VAL A 178 4.50 8.19 -9.81
N LEU A 179 4.33 8.18 -8.49
CA LEU A 179 3.69 9.25 -7.72
C LEU A 179 4.66 10.36 -7.29
N MET A 180 5.93 10.28 -7.67
CA MET A 180 6.92 11.29 -7.31
C MET A 180 6.89 12.43 -8.32
N GLU A 181 7.00 13.69 -7.87
CA GLU A 181 6.95 14.91 -8.72
C GLU A 181 7.95 14.89 -9.89
N GLU A 182 9.04 14.13 -9.78
CA GLU A 182 10.05 13.95 -10.83
C GLU A 182 9.84 12.65 -11.63
N PHE A 183 8.62 12.12 -11.72
CA PHE A 183 8.39 10.93 -12.52
C PHE A 183 8.47 11.28 -14.01
N ASP A 184 9.70 11.22 -14.51
CA ASP A 184 10.02 11.44 -15.89
C ASP A 184 9.92 10.14 -16.71
N ASN A 185 10.11 10.29 -18.01
CA ASN A 185 10.13 9.15 -18.93
C ASN A 185 11.26 8.15 -18.60
N HIS A 186 12.31 8.57 -17.88
CA HIS A 186 13.42 7.70 -17.49
C HIS A 186 13.02 6.74 -16.36
N ARG A 187 12.38 7.23 -15.29
CA ARG A 187 11.87 6.37 -14.20
C ARG A 187 10.78 5.43 -14.68
N TRP A 188 9.89 5.89 -15.56
CA TRP A 188 8.92 5.02 -16.22
C TRP A 188 9.59 3.92 -17.04
N SER A 189 10.58 4.27 -17.86
CA SER A 189 11.40 3.31 -18.60
C SER A 189 12.04 2.28 -17.67
N MET A 190 12.66 2.70 -16.57
CA MET A 190 13.27 1.78 -15.62
C MET A 190 12.26 0.83 -14.97
N LEU A 191 11.05 1.31 -14.68
CA LEU A 191 9.97 0.46 -14.16
C LEU A 191 9.57 -0.59 -15.20
N ILE A 192 9.35 -0.18 -16.45
CA ILE A 192 9.00 -1.10 -17.54
C ILE A 192 10.09 -2.13 -17.80
N ASP A 193 11.36 -1.71 -17.79
CA ASP A 193 12.51 -2.60 -18.00
C ASP A 193 12.61 -3.67 -16.88
N LYS A 194 12.24 -3.32 -15.63
CA LYS A 194 12.27 -4.22 -14.47
C LYS A 194 11.01 -5.09 -14.33
N LEU A 195 9.87 -4.63 -14.85
CA LEU A 195 8.57 -5.24 -14.60
C LEU A 195 8.50 -6.73 -14.99
N PRO A 196 9.00 -7.18 -16.16
CA PRO A 196 8.97 -8.61 -16.51
C PRO A 196 9.69 -9.48 -15.47
N HIS A 197 10.85 -9.04 -14.99
CA HIS A 197 11.59 -9.78 -13.97
C HIS A 197 10.86 -9.81 -12.62
N ALA A 198 10.26 -8.69 -12.23
CA ALA A 198 9.44 -8.62 -11.02
C ALA A 198 8.20 -9.53 -11.11
N LEU A 199 7.52 -9.57 -12.25
CA LEU A 199 6.37 -10.44 -12.48
C LEU A 199 6.78 -11.92 -12.51
N ASP A 200 7.89 -12.26 -13.16
CA ASP A 200 8.41 -13.63 -13.19
C ASP A 200 8.79 -14.13 -11.80
N SER A 201 9.39 -13.27 -10.97
CA SER A 201 9.78 -13.60 -9.58
C SER A 201 8.64 -13.55 -8.57
N LEU A 202 7.44 -13.10 -8.96
CA LEU A 202 6.27 -13.06 -8.08
C LEU A 202 5.75 -14.47 -7.80
N HIS A 203 6.11 -14.99 -6.64
CA HIS A 203 5.64 -16.28 -6.13
C HIS A 203 5.09 -16.09 -4.72
N SER A 204 3.76 -15.98 -4.58
CA SER A 204 3.14 -15.75 -3.26
C SER A 204 3.43 -16.85 -2.23
N GLU A 205 3.80 -18.04 -2.67
CA GLU A 205 4.24 -19.14 -1.80
C GLU A 205 5.57 -18.85 -1.07
N SER A 206 6.43 -18.00 -1.63
CA SER A 206 7.71 -17.63 -1.02
C SER A 206 7.58 -16.54 0.05
N ALA A 207 6.39 -15.92 0.19
CA ALA A 207 6.15 -14.85 1.13
C ALA A 207 6.38 -15.31 2.58
N THR A 208 6.97 -14.43 3.38
CA THR A 208 7.36 -14.72 4.78
C THR A 208 6.76 -13.72 5.77
N SER A 209 6.69 -14.15 7.04
CA SER A 209 6.29 -13.29 8.15
C SER A 209 7.17 -13.57 9.38
N ARG A 210 7.08 -12.68 10.39
CA ARG A 210 7.75 -12.89 11.68
C ARG A 210 7.17 -14.07 12.46
N SER A 211 5.87 -14.33 12.29
CA SER A 211 5.15 -15.43 12.93
C SER A 211 5.08 -16.60 11.96
N LYS A 212 5.77 -17.71 12.30
CA LYS A 212 5.77 -18.92 11.47
C LYS A 212 4.44 -19.66 11.50
N GLU A 213 3.69 -19.52 12.60
CA GLU A 213 2.33 -20.03 12.71
C GLU A 213 1.38 -19.29 11.77
N ASP A 214 1.39 -17.95 11.78
CA ASP A 214 0.56 -17.16 10.87
C ASP A 214 0.95 -17.41 9.41
N GLU A 215 2.26 -17.48 9.11
CA GLU A 215 2.76 -17.80 7.77
C GLU A 215 2.22 -19.15 7.27
N ALA A 216 2.28 -20.20 8.10
CA ALA A 216 1.77 -21.52 7.75
C ALA A 216 0.25 -21.53 7.56
N THR A 217 -0.48 -20.84 8.44
CA THR A 217 -1.94 -20.70 8.36
C THR A 217 -2.37 -20.01 7.06
N ILE A 218 -1.73 -18.88 6.71
CA ILE A 218 -2.00 -18.14 5.47
C ILE A 218 -1.73 -19.03 4.24
N LYS A 219 -0.58 -19.71 4.21
CA LYS A 219 -0.23 -20.63 3.11
C LYS A 219 -1.24 -21.77 2.97
N GLN A 220 -1.72 -22.30 4.09
CA GLN A 220 -2.73 -23.35 4.08
C GLN A 220 -4.08 -22.87 3.52
N PHE A 221 -4.52 -21.66 3.86
CA PHE A 221 -5.75 -21.08 3.29
C PHE A 221 -5.66 -20.96 1.78
N ILE A 222 -4.54 -20.42 1.28
CA ILE A 222 -4.32 -20.22 -0.16
C ILE A 222 -4.30 -21.57 -0.87
N GLN A 223 -3.51 -22.54 -0.37
CA GLN A 223 -3.36 -23.84 -1.00
C GLN A 223 -4.68 -24.62 -1.10
N LYS A 224 -5.54 -24.55 -0.06
CA LYS A 224 -6.80 -25.30 -0.01
C LYS A 224 -7.92 -24.73 -0.88
N THR A 225 -7.82 -23.48 -1.31
CA THR A 225 -8.95 -22.76 -1.95
C THR A 225 -8.58 -22.25 -3.35
N VAL A 226 -7.96 -21.07 -3.44
CA VAL A 226 -7.62 -20.39 -4.69
C VAL A 226 -6.43 -21.06 -5.37
N GLY A 227 -5.45 -21.52 -4.59
CA GLY A 227 -4.15 -22.01 -5.03
C GLY A 227 -3.18 -20.88 -5.42
N PHE A 228 -1.89 -21.04 -5.09
CA PHE A 228 -0.86 -20.01 -5.34
C PHE A 228 -0.77 -19.61 -6.82
N ARG A 229 -0.82 -20.58 -7.74
CA ARG A 229 -0.74 -20.30 -9.19
C ARG A 229 -1.83 -19.34 -9.67
N ARG A 230 -3.06 -19.51 -9.19
CA ARG A 230 -4.19 -18.65 -9.57
C ARG A 230 -4.07 -17.28 -8.91
N LEU A 231 -3.67 -17.23 -7.64
CA LEU A 231 -3.42 -15.99 -6.92
C LEU A 231 -2.35 -15.17 -7.65
N ASP A 232 -1.18 -15.74 -7.92
CA ASP A 232 -0.08 -15.06 -8.60
C ASP A 232 -0.50 -14.53 -9.98
N ARG A 233 -1.26 -15.31 -10.76
CA ARG A 233 -1.76 -14.86 -12.08
C ARG A 233 -2.67 -13.63 -11.95
N ILE A 234 -3.60 -13.63 -11.00
CA ILE A 234 -4.52 -12.50 -10.82
C ILE A 234 -3.76 -11.27 -10.31
N THR A 235 -2.84 -11.48 -9.37
CA THR A 235 -1.96 -10.43 -8.86
C THR A 235 -1.11 -9.80 -9.95
N ARG A 236 -0.45 -10.60 -10.81
CA ARG A 236 0.33 -10.09 -11.96
C ARG A 236 -0.50 -9.19 -12.86
N ARG A 237 -1.74 -9.60 -13.17
CA ARG A 237 -2.66 -8.79 -13.99
C ARG A 237 -3.05 -7.48 -13.32
N ALA A 238 -3.30 -7.50 -12.00
CA ALA A 238 -3.59 -6.28 -11.24
C ALA A 238 -2.39 -5.31 -11.26
N ILE A 239 -1.16 -5.82 -11.16
CA ILE A 239 0.06 -5.00 -11.28
C ILE A 239 0.16 -4.37 -12.67
N ILE A 240 -0.04 -5.15 -13.73
CA ILE A 240 0.01 -4.66 -15.12
C ILE A 240 -1.04 -3.58 -15.35
N ASP A 241 -2.28 -3.81 -14.91
CA ASP A 241 -3.36 -2.80 -15.01
C ASP A 241 -2.99 -1.52 -14.24
N GLY A 242 -2.46 -1.67 -13.01
CA GLY A 242 -1.95 -0.55 -12.22
C GLY A 242 -0.87 0.27 -12.93
N CYS A 243 0.17 -0.40 -13.42
CA CYS A 243 1.23 0.23 -14.23
C CYS A 243 0.65 0.96 -15.46
N SER A 244 -0.30 0.35 -16.18
CA SER A 244 -0.89 0.96 -17.39
C SER A 244 -1.57 2.31 -17.11
N ARG A 245 -2.20 2.43 -15.93
CA ARG A 245 -2.90 3.63 -15.48
C ARG A 245 -1.95 4.73 -15.01
N CYS A 246 -0.76 4.32 -14.61
CA CYS A 246 0.34 5.14 -14.15
C CYS A 246 1.20 5.76 -15.27
N THR A 247 0.89 5.56 -16.55
CA THR A 247 1.75 6.06 -17.63
C THR A 247 1.83 7.61 -17.63
N PRO A 248 2.98 8.23 -17.93
CA PRO A 248 3.06 9.69 -18.06
C PRO A 248 2.07 10.29 -19.09
N ALA A 249 1.62 9.46 -20.04
CA ALA A 249 0.65 9.83 -21.06
C ALA A 249 -0.80 9.96 -20.54
N THR A 250 -1.19 9.27 -19.46
CA THR A 250 -2.57 9.33 -18.93
C THR A 250 -2.90 10.67 -18.28
N GLY A 251 -1.92 11.55 -18.08
CA GLY A 251 -2.14 12.90 -17.56
C GLY A 251 -2.51 12.94 -16.07
N VAL A 252 -2.67 11.79 -15.42
CA VAL A 252 -2.90 11.66 -13.97
C VAL A 252 -1.78 12.34 -13.17
N LEU A 253 -0.56 12.36 -13.71
CA LEU A 253 0.61 13.04 -13.15
C LEU A 253 0.70 14.55 -13.44
N LYS A 254 -0.12 15.09 -14.34
CA LYS A 254 -0.02 16.50 -14.77
C LYS A 254 -0.62 17.49 -13.77
N LEU A 255 -1.31 17.02 -12.73
CA LEU A 255 -1.98 17.88 -11.75
C LEU A 255 -1.04 18.50 -10.71
N HIS A 256 0.20 18.01 -10.57
CA HIS A 256 1.16 18.49 -9.56
C HIS A 256 2.39 19.21 -10.12
N ILE A 257 2.69 19.08 -11.41
CA ILE A 257 3.90 19.65 -12.02
C ILE A 257 3.46 20.72 -13.01
N GLY A 258 3.66 21.99 -12.64
CA GLY A 258 3.35 23.13 -13.50
C GLY A 258 4.04 23.04 -14.86
N GLU A 259 3.24 23.20 -15.91
CA GLU A 259 3.60 23.43 -17.31
C GLU A 259 4.23 22.31 -18.16
N GLN A 260 3.97 22.47 -19.46
CA GLN A 260 3.91 21.45 -20.49
C GLN A 260 5.27 21.18 -21.13
N THR A 261 5.65 19.90 -21.22
CA THR A 261 6.54 19.42 -22.29
C THR A 261 5.83 18.37 -23.15
N PRO A 262 5.99 18.39 -24.49
CA PRO A 262 5.36 17.39 -25.36
C PRO A 262 6.11 16.06 -25.24
N CYS A 263 5.47 15.03 -24.70
CA CYS A 263 6.03 13.70 -24.57
C CYS A 263 6.13 13.01 -25.95
N GLY A 264 7.34 12.71 -26.42
CA GLY A 264 7.58 11.83 -27.56
C GLY A 264 7.34 10.35 -27.18
N GLY A 265 6.14 9.84 -27.45
CA GLY A 265 5.62 8.60 -26.85
C GLY A 265 5.62 7.31 -27.69
N ASN A 266 6.23 7.25 -28.88
CA ASN A 266 5.97 6.10 -29.78
C ASN A 266 6.92 4.90 -29.66
N ALA A 267 8.13 5.03 -29.10
CA ALA A 267 9.13 3.95 -29.17
C ALA A 267 8.92 2.79 -28.18
N ARG A 268 8.26 3.03 -27.04
CA ARG A 268 8.12 2.02 -25.96
C ARG A 268 6.71 1.47 -25.75
N GLN A 269 5.76 1.92 -26.57
CA GLN A 269 4.40 1.37 -26.57
C GLN A 269 4.40 -0.12 -26.97
N ALA A 270 5.24 -0.51 -27.93
CA ALA A 270 5.38 -1.90 -28.36
C ALA A 270 5.96 -2.82 -27.26
N GLU A 271 6.95 -2.34 -26.50
CA GLU A 271 7.51 -3.09 -25.35
C GLU A 271 6.46 -3.30 -24.27
N TRP A 272 5.64 -2.28 -23.97
CA TRP A 272 4.52 -2.40 -23.04
C TRP A 272 3.48 -3.41 -23.52
N GLU A 273 3.12 -3.37 -24.80
CA GLU A 273 2.17 -4.31 -25.40
C GLU A 273 2.67 -5.76 -25.34
N GLU A 274 3.98 -6.00 -25.52
CA GLU A 274 4.58 -7.32 -25.35
C GLU A 274 4.44 -7.83 -23.90
N VAL A 275 4.70 -6.98 -22.90
CA VAL A 275 4.50 -7.33 -21.49
C VAL A 275 3.04 -7.66 -21.22
N VAL A 276 2.10 -6.85 -21.70
CA VAL A 276 0.65 -7.11 -21.54
C VAL A 276 0.23 -8.42 -22.21
N GLN A 277 0.75 -8.74 -23.40
CA GLN A 277 0.42 -9.98 -24.09
C GLN A 277 0.99 -11.23 -23.41
N ARG A 278 2.14 -11.10 -22.75
CA ARG A 278 2.83 -12.22 -22.08
C ARG A 278 2.12 -12.72 -20.81
N TYR A 279 1.36 -11.90 -20.09
CA TYR A 279 0.83 -12.19 -18.74
C TYR A 279 -0.71 -12.08 -18.63
#